data_AF-A0A356WX07-F1
#
_entry.id   AF-A0A356WX07-F1
#
_cell.length_a   1.000
_cell.length_b   1.000
_cell.length_c   1.000
_cell.angle_alpha   90.00
_cell.angle_beta   90.00
_cell.angle_gamma   90.00
#
_symmetry.space_group_name_H-M   'P 1'
#
loop_
_entity.id
_entity.type
_entity.pdbx_description
1 polymer ?
#
loop_
_entity_poly.entity_id
_entity_poly.type
_entity_poly.pdbx_seq_one_letter_code
_entity_poly.pdbx_strand_id
1 'polypeptide(L)' 'ATEIYYTGYHPYSLEKVYTAKSSSQKESQRQFFFWYDKNNRKKLIAELKRLNRADLIDKLYQKVK' A
#
# COMPACT_ATOMS: atom_id res chain seq x y z
N ALA A 1 13.34 1.04 -3.02
CA ALA A 1 12.50 0.02 -3.68
C ALA A 1 11.14 0.55 -4.21
N THR A 2 10.91 1.87 -4.27
CA THR A 2 9.67 2.49 -4.79
C THR A 2 9.81 3.01 -6.22
N GLU A 3 10.75 2.44 -6.98
CA GLU A 3 11.23 3.00 -8.24
C GLU A 3 10.82 2.16 -9.46
N ILE A 4 10.39 0.91 -9.22
CA ILE A 4 10.00 -0.04 -10.27
C ILE A 4 8.75 0.44 -11.03
N TYR A 5 7.88 1.22 -10.40
CA TYR A 5 6.63 1.71 -11.01
C TYR A 5 6.67 3.19 -11.40
N TYR A 6 7.81 3.89 -11.39
CA TYR A 6 7.80 5.32 -11.72
C TYR A 6 7.25 5.61 -13.13
N THR A 7 7.43 4.67 -14.07
CA THR A 7 7.03 4.81 -15.48
C THR A 7 5.54 4.57 -15.74
N GLY A 8 4.78 3.97 -14.81
CA GLY A 8 3.38 3.60 -15.07
C GLY A 8 3.19 2.30 -15.83
N TYR A 9 4.24 1.50 -16.00
CA TYR A 9 4.20 0.24 -16.74
C TYR A 9 4.68 -0.93 -15.89
N HIS A 10 4.02 -2.07 -16.04
CA HIS A 10 4.49 -3.32 -15.45
C HIS A 10 5.77 -3.75 -16.18
N PRO A 11 6.89 -4.04 -15.47
CA PRO A 11 8.20 -4.28 -16.09
C PRO A 11 8.23 -5.47 -17.06
N TYR A 12 7.26 -6.38 -16.98
CA TYR A 12 7.24 -7.60 -17.79
C TYR A 12 6.01 -7.76 -18.69
N SER A 13 4.91 -7.03 -18.44
CA SER A 13 3.72 -7.11 -19.30
C SER A 13 3.50 -5.85 -20.14
N LEU A 14 4.24 -4.76 -19.88
CA LEU A 14 4.03 -3.44 -20.51
C LEU A 14 2.58 -2.91 -20.38
N GLU A 15 1.79 -3.51 -19.49
CA GLU A 15 0.45 -3.03 -19.20
C GLU A 15 0.53 -1.77 -18.34
N LYS A 16 -0.41 -0.85 -18.55
CA LYS A 16 -0.52 0.36 -17.74
C LYS A 16 -0.87 -0.02 -16.31
N VAL A 17 0.08 0.16 -15.40
CA VAL A 17 -0.13 -0.01 -13.96
C VAL A 17 -0.44 1.35 -13.37
N TYR A 18 -1.47 1.39 -12.52
CA TYR A 18 -1.84 2.60 -11.82
C TYR A 18 -0.66 3.11 -10.98
N THR A 19 -0.16 4.30 -11.31
CA THR A 19 0.86 5.00 -10.54
C THR A 19 0.28 6.14 -9.75
N ALA A 20 0.74 6.28 -8.51
CA ALA A 20 0.43 7.42 -7.68
C ALA A 20 1.00 8.70 -8.34
N LYS A 21 0.14 9.48 -8.99
CA LYS A 21 0.53 10.72 -9.67
C LYS A 21 0.62 11.90 -8.72
N SER A 22 -0.22 11.92 -7.67
CA SER A 22 -0.22 13.00 -6.68
C SER A 22 0.69 12.71 -5.49
N SER A 23 1.23 13.75 -4.86
CA SER A 23 2.07 13.64 -3.66
C SER A 23 1.36 12.91 -2.52
N SER A 24 0.05 13.16 -2.36
CA SER A 24 -0.78 12.46 -1.37
C SER A 24 -0.87 10.96 -1.64
N GLN A 25 -1.01 10.54 -2.90
CA GLN A 25 -1.04 9.11 -3.25
C GLN A 25 0.31 8.43 -3.01
N LYS A 26 1.42 9.12 -3.29
CA LYS A 26 2.77 8.62 -3.02
C LYS A 26 2.99 8.42 -1.53
N GLU A 27 2.48 9.33 -0.71
CA GLU A 27 2.55 9.23 0.75
C GLU A 27 1.68 8.10 1.29
N SER A 28 0.44 7.99 0.81
CA SER A 28 -0.43 6.85 1.13
C SER A 28 0.16 5.52 0.65
N GLN A 29 0.96 5.49 -0.43
CA GLN A 29 1.68 4.28 -0.83
C GLN A 29 2.87 3.99 0.08
N ARG A 30 3.61 5.03 0.50
CA ARG A 30 4.77 4.91 1.39
C ARG A 30 4.41 4.32 2.75
N GLN A 31 3.26 4.67 3.31
CA GLN A 31 2.85 4.20 4.64
C GLN A 31 2.74 2.66 4.73
N PHE A 32 2.51 1.96 3.60
CA PHE A 32 2.44 0.49 3.58
C PHE A 32 3.76 -0.19 3.92
N PHE A 33 4.91 0.46 3.67
CA PHE A 33 6.22 -0.10 4.07
C PHE A 33 6.40 -0.14 5.59
N PHE A 34 5.74 0.78 6.30
CA PHE A 34 5.87 0.94 7.75
C PHE A 34 4.72 0.27 8.51
N TRP A 35 4.22 -0.86 8.01
CA TRP A 35 3.08 -1.58 8.59
C TRP A 35 3.31 -2.06 10.04
N TYR A 36 4.58 -2.24 10.43
CA TYR A 36 5.01 -2.64 11.77
C TYR A 36 4.94 -1.50 12.79
N ASP A 37 4.92 -0.23 12.36
CA ASP A 37 4.82 0.92 13.26
C ASP A 37 3.39 1.05 13.81
N LYS A 38 3.26 0.98 15.14
CA LYS A 38 1.98 1.07 15.85
C LYS A 38 1.30 2.43 15.65
N ASN A 39 2.06 3.50 15.42
CA ASN A 39 1.49 4.84 15.16
C ASN A 39 0.81 4.91 13.79
N ASN A 40 1.38 4.24 12.79
CA ASN A 40 0.85 4.19 11.43
C ASN A 40 -0.24 3.14 11.23
N ARG A 41 -0.33 2.14 12.12
CA ARG A 41 -1.34 1.07 12.06
C ARG A 41 -2.77 1.58 11.85
N LYS A 42 -3.19 2.62 12.58
CA LYS A 42 -4.56 3.16 12.46
C LYS A 42 -4.82 3.74 11.06
N LYS A 43 -3.86 4.50 10.52
CA LYS A 43 -3.95 5.08 9.17
C LYS A 43 -3.94 3.99 8.09
N LEU A 44 -3.08 2.98 8.25
CA LEU A 44 -2.98 1.84 7.36
C LEU A 44 -4.30 1.06 7.28
N ILE A 45 -4.92 0.77 8.43
CA ILE A 45 -6.20 0.05 8.50
C ILE A 45 -7.31 0.86 7.81
N ALA A 46 -7.37 2.18 8.02
CA ALA A 46 -8.37 3.03 7.36
C ALA A 46 -8.22 3.00 5.83
N GLU A 47 -6.98 3.06 5.34
CA GLU A 47 -6.70 3.01 3.90
C GLU A 47 -6.95 1.63 3.30
N LEU A 48 -6.56 0.54 3.98
CA LEU A 48 -6.90 -0.82 3.56
C LEU A 48 -8.41 -1.05 3.50
N LYS A 49 -9.17 -0.48 4.44
CA LYS A 49 -10.65 -0.50 4.38
C LYS A 49 -11.19 0.31 3.20
N ARG A 50 -10.64 1.50 2.93
CA ARG A 50 -11.02 2.33 1.77
C ARG A 50 -10.77 1.62 0.44
N LEU A 51 -9.72 0.79 0.38
CA LEU A 51 -9.38 -0.03 -0.78
C LEU A 51 -10.18 -1.35 -0.86
N ASN A 52 -11.13 -1.59 0.06
CA ASN A 52 -11.86 -2.85 0.20
C ASN A 52 -10.94 -4.09 0.37
N ARG A 53 -9.76 -3.89 0.99
CA ARG A 53 -8.75 -4.94 1.26
C ARG A 53 -8.66 -5.29 2.74
N ALA A 54 -9.82 -5.60 3.33
CA ALA A 54 -9.89 -6.04 4.72
C ALA A 54 -9.17 -7.38 4.96
N ASP A 55 -9.08 -8.22 3.92
CA ASP A 55 -8.32 -9.49 3.91
C ASP A 55 -6.86 -9.33 4.34
N LEU A 56 -6.23 -8.21 3.97
CA LEU A 56 -4.84 -7.93 4.30
C LEU A 56 -4.67 -7.45 5.74
N ILE A 57 -5.68 -6.81 6.33
CA ILE A 57 -5.64 -6.36 7.73
C ILE A 57 -5.49 -7.58 8.64
N ASP A 58 -6.28 -8.62 8.36
CA ASP A 58 -6.27 -9.85 9.15
C ASP A 58 -4.95 -10.61 8.98
N LYS A 59 -4.36 -10.62 7.78
CA LYS A 59 -3.03 -11.24 7.56
C LYS A 59 -1.90 -10.48 8.23
N LEU A 60 -1.93 -9.14 8.20
CA LEU A 60 -0.86 -8.30 8.76
C LEU A 60 -0.88 -8.23 10.28
N TYR A 61 -2.07 -8.28 10.88
CA TYR A 61 -2.25 -8.11 12.33
C TYR A 61 -2.89 -9.31 13.00
N GLN A 62 -2.81 -10.48 12.36
CA GLN A 62 -3.31 -11.73 12.92
C GLN A 62 -2.76 -11.88 14.34
N LYS A 63 -3.65 -11.80 15.32
CA LYS A 63 -3.29 -12.12 16.69
C LYS A 63 -3.07 -13.63 16.69
N VAL A 64 -1.80 -14.04 16.79
CA VAL A 64 -1.47 -15.39 17.25
C VAL A 64 -2.24 -15.55 18.56
N LYS A 65 -3.17 -16.49 18.56
CA LYS A 65 -4.02 -16.80 19.71
C LYS A 65 -3.27 -17.70 20.65
#